data_AF-A0A1Q5S131-F1
#
_entry.id   AF-A0A1Q5S131-F1
#
_cell.length_a   1.000
_cell.length_b   1.000
_cell.length_c   1.000
_cell.angle_alpha   90.00
_cell.angle_beta   90.00
_cell.angle_gamma   90.00
#
_symmetry.space_group_name_H-M   'P 1'
#
loop_
_entity.id
_entity.type
_entity.pdbx_description
1 polymer ?
#
loop_
_entity_poly.entity_id
_entity_poly.type
_entity_poly.pdbx_seq_one_letter_code
_entity_poly.pdbx_strand_id
1 'polypeptide(L)'
;MPSGFASSLTDAERAALALDVGWLKWRAEFRVQMLSSGILQRGWRSVFEADILSLIAFSWLSGRAITLKELSTYFELFATPTTIFRHLDDMEKAGIIRRVPDEEDKRRLLLIPTERLEHVGKAFLSARVELLRRNGFQWSPQTTNDLKTAIDTA
;
A
#
# COMPACT_ATOMS: atom_id res chain seq x y z
N MET A 1 -29.09 -32.00 -3.75
CA MET A 1 -28.15 -30.91 -4.12
C MET A 1 -28.73 -29.63 -3.56
N PRO A 2 -28.03 -28.88 -2.68
CA PRO A 2 -28.56 -27.60 -2.24
C PRO A 2 -28.71 -26.71 -3.49
N SER A 3 -29.91 -26.14 -3.64
CA SER A 3 -30.24 -25.11 -4.62
C SER A 3 -29.10 -24.09 -4.67
N GLY A 4 -28.56 -23.85 -5.86
CA GLY A 4 -27.38 -22.99 -6.07
C GLY A 4 -27.49 -21.68 -5.31
N PHE A 5 -26.34 -21.17 -4.83
CA PHE A 5 -26.24 -19.93 -4.06
C PHE A 5 -26.82 -18.75 -4.84
N ALA A 6 -28.12 -18.51 -4.70
CA ALA A 6 -28.79 -17.33 -5.25
C ALA A 6 -28.17 -16.10 -4.56
N SER A 7 -27.64 -15.19 -5.37
CA SER A 7 -26.93 -14.00 -4.89
C SER A 7 -27.55 -12.78 -5.53
N SER A 8 -27.87 -11.78 -4.72
CA SER A 8 -28.43 -10.49 -5.14
C SER A 8 -27.38 -9.52 -5.71
N LEU A 9 -26.12 -9.96 -5.81
CA LEU A 9 -25.05 -9.11 -6.33
C LEU A 9 -25.25 -8.86 -7.83
N THR A 10 -25.18 -7.59 -8.19
CA THR A 10 -25.05 -7.11 -9.56
C THR A 10 -23.74 -7.56 -10.18
N ASP A 11 -23.64 -7.50 -11.51
CA ASP A 11 -22.40 -7.85 -12.21
C ASP A 11 -21.23 -6.95 -11.82
N ALA A 12 -21.50 -5.67 -11.54
CA ALA A 12 -20.48 -4.74 -11.06
C ALA A 12 -19.94 -5.13 -9.67
N GLU A 13 -20.82 -5.51 -8.74
CA GLU A 13 -20.41 -5.97 -7.41
C GLU A 13 -19.67 -7.32 -7.48
N ARG A 14 -20.05 -8.20 -8.40
CA ARG A 14 -19.32 -9.45 -8.65
C ARG A 14 -17.93 -9.18 -9.23
N ALA A 15 -17.79 -8.22 -10.12
CA ALA A 15 -16.50 -7.80 -10.66
C ALA A 15 -15.60 -7.18 -9.57
N ALA A 16 -16.16 -6.32 -8.71
CA ALA A 16 -15.44 -5.78 -7.55
C ALA A 16 -14.97 -6.89 -6.59
N LEU A 17 -15.84 -7.86 -6.30
CA LEU A 17 -15.48 -9.02 -5.47
C LEU A 17 -14.39 -9.88 -6.13
N ALA A 18 -14.44 -10.09 -7.44
CA ALA A 18 -13.43 -10.85 -8.17
C ALA A 18 -12.06 -10.14 -8.11
N LEU A 19 -12.04 -8.81 -8.17
CA LEU A 19 -10.84 -8.00 -7.97
C LEU A 19 -10.25 -8.20 -6.56
N ASP A 20 -11.07 -8.13 -5.52
CA ASP A 20 -10.64 -8.31 -4.13
C ASP A 20 -10.06 -9.71 -3.88
N VAL A 21 -10.73 -10.75 -4.39
CA VAL A 21 -10.27 -12.15 -4.28
C VAL A 21 -8.97 -12.35 -5.07
N GLY A 22 -8.88 -11.80 -6.29
CA GLY A 22 -7.66 -11.84 -7.09
C GLY A 22 -6.48 -11.18 -6.39
N TRP A 23 -6.74 -10.05 -5.72
CA TRP A 23 -5.73 -9.33 -4.95
C TRP A 23 -5.29 -10.09 -3.72
N LEU A 24 -6.23 -10.71 -2.99
CA LEU A 24 -5.93 -11.56 -1.85
C LEU A 24 -5.02 -12.74 -2.25
N LYS A 25 -5.36 -13.44 -3.33
CA LYS A 25 -4.57 -14.57 -3.84
C LYS A 25 -3.15 -14.13 -4.21
N TRP A 26 -3.02 -13.07 -4.99
CA TRP A 26 -1.72 -12.57 -5.40
C TRP A 26 -0.85 -12.15 -4.21
N ARG A 27 -1.42 -11.47 -3.20
CA ARG A 27 -0.66 -11.09 -1.99
C ARG A 27 -0.13 -12.30 -1.22
N ALA A 28 -0.87 -13.41 -1.19
CA ALA A 28 -0.41 -14.65 -0.57
C ALA A 28 0.78 -15.25 -1.33
N GLU A 29 0.72 -15.27 -2.66
CA GLU A 29 1.79 -15.76 -3.54
C GLU A 29 3.04 -14.88 -3.47
N PHE A 30 2.88 -13.55 -3.51
CA PHE A 30 3.96 -12.58 -3.40
C PHE A 30 4.76 -12.75 -2.09
N ARG A 31 4.07 -13.03 -0.98
CA ARG A 31 4.71 -13.30 0.32
C ARG A 31 5.65 -14.49 0.26
N VAL A 32 5.21 -15.58 -0.37
CA VAL A 32 6.03 -16.78 -0.57
C VAL A 32 7.24 -16.46 -1.44
N GLN A 33 7.04 -15.70 -2.52
CA GLN A 33 8.12 -15.30 -3.42
C GLN A 33 9.18 -14.42 -2.71
N MET A 34 8.76 -13.42 -1.95
CA MET A 34 9.67 -12.50 -1.25
C MET A 34 10.47 -13.17 -0.13
N LEU A 35 9.89 -14.19 0.51
CA LEU A 35 10.60 -15.08 1.42
C LEU A 35 11.68 -15.89 0.69
N SER A 36 11.31 -16.50 -0.44
CA SER A 36 12.22 -17.35 -1.22
C SER A 36 13.38 -16.57 -1.86
N SER A 37 13.20 -15.28 -2.15
CA SER A 37 14.22 -14.43 -2.76
C SER A 37 15.22 -13.82 -1.78
N GLY A 38 15.05 -14.04 -0.46
CA GLY A 38 15.89 -13.42 0.58
C GLY A 38 15.75 -11.89 0.67
N ILE A 39 14.85 -11.30 -0.13
CA ILE A 39 14.49 -9.88 -0.04
C ILE A 39 13.84 -9.61 1.33
N LEU A 40 13.15 -10.60 1.88
CA LEU A 40 12.68 -10.58 3.27
C LEU A 40 13.42 -11.63 4.09
N GLN A 41 14.13 -11.18 5.13
CA GLN A 41 14.82 -12.03 6.12
C GLN A 41 13.83 -12.84 6.98
N ARG A 42 12.62 -12.30 7.16
CA ARG A 42 11.45 -12.97 7.74
C ARG A 42 10.25 -12.56 6.91
N GLY A 43 9.30 -13.48 6.70
CA GLY A 43 8.13 -13.19 5.88
C GLY A 43 7.42 -11.99 6.44
N TRP A 44 6.99 -11.06 5.58
CA TRP A 44 6.16 -9.96 6.03
C TRP A 44 5.03 -10.53 6.87
N ARG A 45 4.94 -10.06 8.11
CA ARG A 45 4.13 -10.75 9.12
C ARG A 45 2.64 -10.56 8.81
N SER A 46 2.24 -9.49 8.15
CA SER A 46 0.83 -9.13 8.01
C SER A 46 0.53 -8.33 6.74
N VAL A 47 -0.75 -8.31 6.36
CA VAL A 47 -1.30 -7.38 5.36
C VAL A 47 -0.95 -5.93 5.73
N PHE A 48 -0.86 -5.62 7.03
CA PHE A 48 -0.52 -4.30 7.53
C PHE A 48 0.83 -3.77 7.03
N GLU A 49 1.87 -4.60 6.91
CA GLU A 49 3.18 -4.10 6.44
C GLU A 49 3.14 -3.64 4.98
N ALA A 50 2.32 -4.30 4.15
CA ALA A 50 2.12 -3.89 2.77
C ALA A 50 1.33 -2.56 2.68
N ASP A 51 0.37 -2.36 3.58
CA ASP A 51 -0.42 -1.13 3.65
C ASP A 51 0.42 0.03 4.22
N ILE A 52 1.23 -0.23 5.26
CA ILE A 52 2.21 0.72 5.81
C ILE A 52 3.20 1.13 4.71
N LEU A 53 3.75 0.17 3.96
CA LEU A 53 4.65 0.45 2.85
C LEU A 53 3.97 1.34 1.80
N SER A 54 2.75 1.00 1.42
CA SER A 54 2.00 1.75 0.40
C SER A 54 1.78 3.19 0.83
N LEU A 55 1.44 3.42 2.10
CA LEU A 55 1.23 4.76 2.65
C LEU A 55 2.54 5.57 2.73
N ILE A 56 3.62 4.97 3.22
CA ILE A 56 4.95 5.63 3.27
C ILE A 56 5.40 5.98 1.85
N ALA A 57 5.30 5.04 0.90
CA ALA A 57 5.68 5.26 -0.49
C ALA A 57 4.84 6.37 -1.14
N PHE A 58 3.51 6.34 -0.95
CA PHE A 58 2.61 7.34 -1.49
C PHE A 58 2.93 8.74 -0.96
N SER A 59 3.15 8.87 0.35
CA SER A 59 3.52 10.14 0.97
C SER A 59 4.84 10.67 0.40
N TRP A 60 5.86 9.81 0.31
CA TRP A 60 7.18 10.14 -0.22
C TRP A 60 7.12 10.62 -1.68
N LEU A 61 6.41 9.89 -2.53
CA LEU A 61 6.21 10.24 -3.94
C LEU A 61 5.35 11.50 -4.12
N SER A 62 4.56 11.88 -3.11
CA SER A 62 3.84 13.15 -3.05
C SER A 62 4.70 14.31 -2.56
N GLY A 63 6.00 14.10 -2.37
CA GLY A 63 6.97 15.14 -2.01
C GLY A 63 7.15 15.38 -0.51
N ARG A 64 6.68 14.46 0.36
CA ARG A 64 6.87 14.61 1.81
C ARG A 64 7.14 13.29 2.54
N ALA A 65 7.90 13.33 3.63
CA ALA A 65 7.96 12.20 4.55
C ALA A 65 6.70 12.18 5.44
N ILE A 66 6.21 10.97 5.75
CA ILE A 66 5.16 10.78 6.77
C ILE A 66 5.80 10.61 8.14
N THR A 67 5.19 11.20 9.17
CA THR A 67 5.62 10.99 10.56
C THR A 67 5.08 9.67 11.12
N LEU A 68 5.77 9.14 12.14
CA LEU A 68 5.28 7.99 12.92
C LEU A 68 3.88 8.24 13.50
N LYS A 69 3.60 9.47 13.94
CA LYS A 69 2.29 9.85 14.50
C LYS A 69 1.20 9.78 13.43
N GLU A 70 1.40 10.42 12.28
CA GLU A 70 0.44 10.37 11.17
C GLU A 70 0.19 8.93 10.72
N LEU A 71 1.24 8.13 10.54
CA LEU A 71 1.09 6.72 10.22
C LEU A 71 0.24 6.01 11.29
N SER A 72 0.52 6.25 12.57
CA SER A 72 -0.23 5.63 13.67
C SER A 72 -1.72 5.99 13.64
N THR A 73 -2.05 7.25 13.33
CA THR A 73 -3.44 7.71 13.18
C THR A 73 -4.17 7.01 12.05
N TYR A 74 -3.52 6.72 10.90
CA TYR A 74 -4.16 5.96 9.82
C TYR A 74 -4.59 4.55 10.22
N PHE A 75 -3.88 3.93 11.16
CA PHE A 75 -4.11 2.54 11.56
C PHE A 75 -4.76 2.39 12.94
N GLU A 76 -5.11 3.49 13.63
CA GLU A 76 -5.54 3.45 15.03
C GLU A 76 -6.81 2.62 15.27
N LEU A 77 -7.69 2.52 14.26
CA LEU A 77 -8.90 1.70 14.32
C LEU A 77 -8.63 0.19 14.17
N PHE A 78 -7.45 -0.17 13.67
CA PHE A 78 -7.12 -1.54 13.27
C PHE A 78 -5.96 -2.14 14.06
N ALA A 79 -5.08 -1.29 14.61
CA ALA A 79 -3.89 -1.70 15.31
C ALA A 79 -3.55 -0.76 16.46
N THR A 80 -3.08 -1.34 17.56
CA THR A 80 -2.53 -0.56 18.66
C THR A 80 -1.19 0.08 18.27
N PRO A 81 -0.81 1.21 18.89
CA PRO A 81 0.50 1.84 18.64
C PRO A 81 1.67 0.88 18.80
N THR A 82 1.62 -0.01 19.80
CA THR A 82 2.65 -1.04 20.03
C THR A 82 2.78 -2.02 18.85
N THR A 83 1.66 -2.37 18.21
CA THR A 83 1.65 -3.27 17.06
C THR A 83 2.27 -2.60 15.84
N ILE A 84 1.93 -1.33 15.60
CA ILE A 84 2.50 -0.51 14.53
C ILE A 84 4.01 -0.37 14.73
N PHE A 85 4.45 -0.04 15.95
CA PHE A 85 5.86 0.11 16.27
C PHE A 85 6.65 -1.18 16.02
N ARG A 86 6.09 -2.35 16.37
CA ARG A 86 6.71 -3.64 16.10
C ARG A 86 6.90 -3.90 14.61
N HIS A 87 5.91 -3.55 13.78
CA HIS A 87 6.04 -3.68 12.32
C HIS A 87 7.11 -2.73 11.77
N LEU A 88 7.17 -1.49 12.27
CA LEU A 88 8.20 -0.54 11.87
C LEU A 88 9.61 -0.97 12.29
N ASP A 89 9.76 -1.58 13.47
CA ASP A 89 11.03 -2.16 13.91
C ASP A 89 11.51 -3.26 12.96
N ASP A 90 10.60 -4.12 12.49
CA ASP A 90 10.96 -5.15 11.52
C ASP A 90 11.32 -4.56 10.16
N MET A 91 10.54 -3.59 9.69
CA MET A 91 10.78 -2.93 8.41
C MET A 91 12.12 -2.18 8.42
N GLU A 92 12.47 -1.52 9.52
CA GLU A 92 13.78 -0.87 9.68
C GLU A 92 14.92 -1.90 9.76
N LYS A 93 14.76 -2.97 10.53
CA LYS A 93 15.76 -4.08 10.59
C LYS A 93 15.96 -4.76 9.23
N ALA A 94 14.90 -4.85 8.44
CA ALA A 94 14.94 -5.38 7.07
C ALA A 94 15.51 -4.36 6.06
N GLY A 95 15.84 -3.14 6.47
CA GLY A 95 16.37 -2.08 5.62
C GLY A 95 15.33 -1.52 4.64
N ILE A 96 14.03 -1.67 4.92
CA ILE A 96 12.93 -1.17 4.08
C ILE A 96 12.69 0.32 4.35
N ILE A 97 12.84 0.76 5.60
CA ILE A 97 12.70 2.17 5.97
C ILE A 97 13.85 2.61 6.87
N ARG A 98 13.99 3.92 7.05
CA ARG A 98 14.77 4.53 8.13
C ARG A 98 13.90 5.49 8.93
N ARG A 99 14.04 5.47 10.25
CA ARG A 99 13.47 6.50 11.13
C ARG A 99 14.48 7.62 11.31
N VAL A 100 14.10 8.85 10.96
CA VAL A 100 14.95 10.03 11.08
C VAL A 100 14.23 11.08 11.93
N PRO A 101 14.87 11.68 12.94
CA PRO A 101 14.29 12.82 13.66
C PRO A 101 13.98 13.96 12.69
N ASP A 102 12.82 14.58 12.85
CA ASP A 102 12.46 15.80 12.13
C ASP A 102 13.40 16.95 12.53
N GLU A 103 13.83 17.75 11.56
CA GLU A 103 14.75 18.89 11.78
C GLU A 103 14.05 20.02 12.56
N GLU A 104 12.75 20.21 12.34
CA GLU A 104 11.95 21.26 12.99
C GLU A 104 11.49 20.86 14.40
N ASP A 105 11.25 19.56 14.63
CA ASP A 105 10.87 19.02 15.93
C ASP A 105 11.48 17.64 16.14
N LYS A 106 12.65 17.58 16.78
CA LYS A 106 13.42 16.33 17.01
C LYS A 106 12.67 15.25 17.80
N ARG A 107 11.50 15.56 18.38
CA ARG A 107 10.62 14.58 19.05
C ARG A 107 9.77 13.80 18.05
N ARG A 108 9.65 14.28 16.81
CA ARG A 108 8.95 13.62 15.72
C ARG A 108 9.92 12.75 14.95
N LEU A 109 9.44 11.57 14.56
CA LEU A 109 10.18 10.64 13.72
C LEU A 109 9.53 10.60 12.34
N LEU A 110 10.32 10.92 11.32
CA LEU A 110 9.98 10.79 9.91
C LEU A 110 10.30 9.36 9.45
N LEU A 111 9.42 8.79 8.64
CA LEU A 111 9.58 7.47 8.04
C LEU A 111 10.07 7.65 6.60
N ILE A 112 11.35 7.39 6.38
CA ILE A 112 12.02 7.61 5.09
C ILE A 112 12.14 6.26 4.37
N PRO A 113 11.57 6.09 3.16
CA PRO A 113 11.76 4.88 2.39
C PRO A 113 13.22 4.73 1.96
N THR A 114 13.68 3.49 1.81
CA THR A 114 14.99 3.17 1.23
C THR A 114 14.85 2.70 -0.22
N GLU A 115 15.98 2.57 -0.92
CA GLU A 115 16.03 1.92 -2.24
C GLU A 115 15.45 0.50 -2.22
N ARG A 116 15.58 -0.22 -1.09
CA ARG A 116 15.00 -1.54 -0.92
C ARG A 116 13.48 -1.50 -0.93
N LEU A 117 12.88 -0.50 -0.29
CA LEU A 117 11.43 -0.27 -0.38
C LEU A 117 11.02 0.03 -1.81
N GLU A 118 11.77 0.86 -2.54
CA GLU A 118 11.45 1.15 -3.94
C GLU A 118 11.42 -0.12 -4.79
N HIS A 119 12.43 -0.98 -4.67
CA HIS A 119 12.49 -2.24 -5.40
C HIS A 119 11.27 -3.14 -5.08
N VAL A 120 10.99 -3.35 -3.79
CA VAL A 120 9.87 -4.19 -3.33
C VAL A 120 8.52 -3.58 -3.73
N GLY A 121 8.39 -2.27 -3.54
CA GLY A 121 7.20 -1.50 -3.90
C GLY A 121 6.92 -1.54 -5.39
N LYS A 122 7.96 -1.45 -6.24
CA LYS A 122 7.80 -1.59 -7.69
C LYS A 122 7.28 -2.96 -8.08
N ALA A 123 7.82 -4.04 -7.51
CA ALA A 123 7.32 -5.40 -7.78
C ALA A 123 5.85 -5.54 -7.34
N PHE A 124 5.52 -5.00 -6.17
CA PHE A 124 4.17 -5.02 -5.61
C PHE A 124 3.15 -4.24 -6.48
N LEU A 125 3.49 -3.01 -6.84
CA LEU A 125 2.64 -2.13 -7.66
C LEU A 125 2.48 -2.66 -9.09
N SER A 126 3.56 -3.16 -9.69
CA SER A 126 3.51 -3.71 -11.06
C SER A 126 2.52 -4.87 -11.15
N ALA A 127 2.54 -5.76 -10.17
CA ALA A 127 1.61 -6.87 -10.13
C ALA A 127 0.17 -6.45 -9.80
N ARG A 128 -0.02 -5.45 -8.93
CA ARG A 128 -1.34 -4.86 -8.68
C ARG A 128 -1.94 -4.28 -9.96
N VAL A 129 -1.14 -3.52 -10.72
CA VAL A 129 -1.56 -2.95 -12.00
C VAL A 129 -1.91 -4.05 -13.01
N GLU A 130 -1.11 -5.11 -13.09
CA GLU A 130 -1.38 -6.25 -13.96
C GLU A 130 -2.70 -6.97 -13.61
N LEU A 131 -2.94 -7.22 -12.31
CA LEU A 131 -4.21 -7.80 -11.85
C LEU A 131 -5.40 -6.91 -12.21
N LEU A 132 -5.27 -5.60 -11.98
CA LEU A 132 -6.31 -4.63 -12.31
C LEU A 132 -6.58 -4.63 -13.83
N ARG A 133 -5.54 -4.62 -14.67
CA ARG A 133 -5.67 -4.65 -16.14
C ARG A 133 -6.41 -5.88 -16.64
N ARG A 134 -6.13 -7.07 -16.09
CA ARG A 134 -6.85 -8.32 -16.41
C ARG A 134 -8.35 -8.24 -16.14
N ASN A 135 -8.76 -7.32 -15.26
CA ASN A 135 -10.14 -7.07 -14.88
C ASN A 135 -10.69 -5.75 -15.45
N GLY A 136 -10.07 -5.22 -16.52
CA GLY A 136 -10.59 -4.09 -17.27
C GLY A 136 -10.11 -2.71 -16.80
N PHE A 137 -9.20 -2.61 -15.81
CA PHE A 137 -8.61 -1.32 -15.44
C PHE A 137 -7.74 -0.79 -16.58
N GLN A 138 -8.04 0.44 -16.99
CA GLN A 138 -7.25 1.21 -17.95
C GLN A 138 -6.82 2.52 -17.29
N TRP A 139 -5.52 2.79 -17.31
CA TRP A 139 -4.99 4.09 -16.89
C TRP A 139 -4.88 4.99 -18.12
N SER A 140 -5.48 6.18 -18.05
CA SER A 140 -5.26 7.27 -19.00
C SER A 140 -4.55 8.41 -18.27
N PRO A 141 -3.43 8.94 -18.78
CA PRO A 141 -2.89 10.18 -18.26
C PRO A 141 -3.95 11.27 -18.43
N GLN A 142 -4.23 12.03 -17.38
CA GLN A 142 -4.94 13.29 -17.54
C GLN A 142 -4.00 14.24 -18.28
N THR A 143 -4.34 14.58 -19.53
CA THR A 143 -3.70 15.70 -20.22
C THR A 143 -3.97 16.94 -19.37
N THR A 144 -2.92 17.56 -18.86
CA THR A 144 -2.97 18.71 -17.95
C THR A 144 -3.43 19.97 -18.69
N ASN A 145 -4.66 20.00 -19.20
CA ASN A 145 -5.21 21.15 -19.94
C ASN A 145 -6.55 21.68 -19.40
N ASP A 146 -7.25 20.96 -18.51
CA ASP A 146 -8.61 21.36 -18.09
C ASP A 146 -8.71 21.99 -16.70
N LEU A 147 -7.59 22.28 -16.03
CA LEU A 147 -7.60 23.00 -14.73
C LEU A 147 -7.66 24.54 -14.87
N LYS A 148 -7.66 25.09 -16.10
CA LYS A 148 -7.72 26.55 -16.33
C LYS A 148 -9.10 27.12 -16.64
N THR A 149 -10.15 26.31 -16.77
CA THR A 149 -11.48 26.79 -17.18
C THR A 149 -12.55 26.70 -16.09
N ALA A 150 -12.21 26.28 -14.87
CA ALA A 150 -13.19 26.08 -13.79
C ALA A 150 -13.08 27.07 -12.61
N ILE A 151 -12.19 28.08 -12.67
CA ILE A 151 -12.07 29.11 -11.61
C ILE A 151 -12.50 30.51 -12.10
N ASP A 152 -12.96 30.65 -13.35
CA ASP A 152 -13.61 31.88 -13.82
C ASP A 152 -15.04 31.56 -14.29
N THR A 153 -15.97 31.44 -13.34
CA THR A 153 -17.36 31.83 -13.60
C THR A 153 -18.11 32.13 -12.30
N ALA A 154 -18.52 33.40 -12.21
CA ALA A 154 -19.49 34.05 -11.30
C ALA A 154 -19.05 34.35 -9.86
#